data_AF-A0A1B0DG29-F1
#
_entry.id   AF-A0A1B0DG29-F1
#
_cell.length_a   1.000
_cell.length_b   1.000
_cell.length_c   1.000
_cell.angle_alpha   90.00
_cell.angle_beta   90.00
_cell.angle_gamma   90.00
#
_symmetry.space_group_name_H-M   'P 1'
#
loop_
_entity.id
_entity.type
_entity.pdbx_description
1 polymer ?
#
loop_
_entity_poly.entity_id
_entity_poly.type
_entity_poly.pdbx_seq_one_letter_code
_entity_poly.pdbx_strand_id
1 'polypeptide(L)'
;MATASEAGLKYSHLRTVNGDPARLSPKVRAFVEESAALCQPDKIHICDGSDAENNELLATQQRQGTIIPLPKYDNCWLARTNPADVARVESKTFICTERREETVPTPKAGVTGTLGNWMPPQEYEKAISQRFPGCMKGRTMYVVPFSMGPVGSPLSKIGVEITDSPYVVASMRIMTRMGSNVMEQLYDGDEFVRCLHSVGTPASGVVDMPSWPCDPERTIILHKPALNEIVSYGSGYGGNSLL
;
A
#
# COMPACT_ATOMS: atom_id res chain seq x y z
N MET A 1 -24.98 -30.51 8.54
CA MET A 1 -25.16 -29.14 8.02
C MET A 1 -24.55 -28.19 9.03
N ALA A 2 -23.31 -27.77 8.81
CA ALA A 2 -22.67 -26.74 9.63
C ALA A 2 -23.15 -25.38 9.12
N THR A 3 -23.71 -24.59 10.02
CA THR A 3 -24.27 -23.25 9.77
C THR A 3 -23.15 -22.25 9.46
N ALA A 4 -23.31 -21.50 8.39
CA ALA A 4 -22.47 -20.36 8.04
C ALA A 4 -22.74 -19.20 9.02
N SER A 5 -21.92 -19.08 10.06
CA SER A 5 -21.79 -17.91 10.95
C SER A 5 -20.54 -18.17 11.81
N GLU A 6 -19.36 -17.58 11.59
CA GLU A 6 -19.00 -16.16 11.71
C GLU A 6 -17.77 -15.87 10.81
N ALA A 7 -17.96 -15.33 9.60
CA ALA A 7 -16.85 -15.03 8.68
C ALA A 7 -16.58 -13.52 8.55
N GLY A 8 -16.70 -12.76 9.65
CA GLY A 8 -16.35 -11.34 9.69
C GLY A 8 -14.86 -11.12 9.96
N LEU A 9 -14.36 -9.89 9.78
CA LEU A 9 -13.08 -9.48 10.36
C LEU A 9 -13.17 -9.58 11.89
N LYS A 10 -12.10 -10.04 12.55
CA LYS A 10 -12.06 -10.17 14.03
C LYS A 10 -12.31 -8.86 14.78
N TYR A 11 -12.20 -7.72 14.12
CA TYR A 11 -12.37 -6.40 14.71
C TYR A 11 -13.78 -5.85 14.44
N SER A 12 -14.71 -6.11 15.36
CA SER A 12 -16.12 -5.69 15.28
C SER A 12 -16.35 -4.17 15.20
N HIS A 13 -15.33 -3.36 15.50
CA HIS A 13 -15.38 -1.90 15.39
C HIS A 13 -14.99 -1.36 14.00
N LEU A 14 -14.36 -2.17 13.15
CA LEU A 14 -13.93 -1.74 11.82
C LEU A 14 -15.11 -1.79 10.85
N ARG A 15 -15.51 -0.62 10.35
CA ARG A 15 -16.57 -0.52 9.35
C ARG A 15 -16.02 -0.83 7.97
N THR A 16 -16.43 -1.95 7.39
CA THR A 16 -16.22 -2.20 5.96
C THR A 16 -17.21 -1.34 5.17
N VAL A 17 -16.70 -0.49 4.28
CA VAL A 17 -17.51 0.44 3.48
C VAL A 17 -17.67 -0.01 2.03
N ASN A 18 -16.83 -0.92 1.55
CA ASN A 18 -16.96 -1.59 0.26
C ASN A 18 -16.42 -3.02 0.32
N GLY A 19 -17.07 -3.92 -0.43
CA GLY A 19 -16.75 -5.34 -0.48
C GLY A 19 -17.19 -6.14 0.75
N ASP A 20 -16.92 -7.44 0.73
CA ASP A 20 -17.29 -8.38 1.79
C ASP A 20 -16.03 -9.12 2.31
N PRO A 21 -15.58 -8.86 3.55
CA PRO A 21 -14.42 -9.52 4.13
C PRO A 21 -14.58 -11.05 4.23
N ALA A 22 -15.81 -11.55 4.26
CA ALA A 22 -16.09 -12.99 4.28
C ALA A 22 -15.63 -13.69 2.98
N ARG A 23 -15.51 -12.94 1.87
CA ARG A 23 -15.05 -13.42 0.57
C ARG A 23 -13.54 -13.40 0.40
N LEU A 24 -12.79 -12.83 1.35
CA LEU A 24 -11.33 -12.89 1.35
C LEU A 24 -10.86 -14.30 1.75
N SER A 25 -9.85 -14.82 1.04
CA SER A 25 -9.17 -16.04 1.46
C SER A 25 -8.52 -15.85 2.85
N PRO A 26 -8.30 -16.91 3.64
CA PRO A 26 -7.77 -16.80 5.00
C PRO A 26 -6.45 -16.04 5.10
N LYS A 27 -5.52 -16.23 4.14
CA LYS A 27 -4.24 -15.52 4.14
C LYS A 27 -4.40 -14.02 3.85
N VAL A 28 -5.26 -13.64 2.90
CA VAL A 28 -5.55 -12.22 2.60
C VAL A 28 -6.26 -11.58 3.78
N ARG A 29 -7.26 -12.27 4.36
CA ARG A 29 -7.98 -11.79 5.55
C ARG A 29 -7.03 -11.56 6.72
N ALA A 30 -6.13 -12.52 6.99
CA ALA A 30 -5.12 -12.38 8.05
C ALA A 30 -4.23 -11.15 7.82
N PHE A 31 -3.74 -10.95 6.59
CA PHE A 31 -2.91 -9.78 6.27
C PHE A 31 -3.67 -8.45 6.45
N VAL A 32 -4.94 -8.40 6.04
CA VAL A 32 -5.81 -7.22 6.26
C VAL A 32 -6.04 -6.98 7.76
N GLU A 33 -6.32 -8.02 8.53
CA GLU A 33 -6.54 -7.95 9.98
C GLU A 33 -5.27 -7.49 10.72
N GLU A 34 -4.11 -8.06 10.41
CA GLU A 34 -2.81 -7.68 10.98
C GLU A 34 -2.49 -6.21 10.68
N SER A 35 -2.68 -5.80 9.42
CA SER A 35 -2.45 -4.42 9.00
C SER A 35 -3.42 -3.45 9.68
N ALA A 36 -4.69 -3.82 9.82
CA ALA A 36 -5.68 -2.99 10.50
C ALA A 36 -5.40 -2.85 12.00
N ALA A 37 -4.95 -3.93 12.65
CA ALA A 37 -4.54 -3.90 14.06
C ALA A 37 -3.37 -2.94 14.29
N LEU A 38 -2.39 -2.97 13.39
CA LEU A 38 -1.20 -2.12 13.44
C LEU A 38 -1.56 -0.67 13.10
N CYS A 39 -2.25 -0.42 11.99
CA CYS A 39 -2.42 0.91 11.43
C CYS A 39 -3.63 1.66 12.01
N GLN A 40 -4.58 0.96 12.60
CA GLN A 40 -5.81 1.47 13.25
C GLN A 40 -6.64 2.39 12.33
N PRO A 41 -7.05 1.95 11.13
CA PRO A 41 -7.95 2.73 10.27
C PRO A 41 -9.37 2.80 10.85
N ASP A 42 -10.15 3.77 10.42
CA ASP A 42 -11.58 3.88 10.81
C ASP A 42 -12.48 3.00 9.94
N LYS A 43 -12.05 2.79 8.68
CA LYS A 43 -12.82 2.10 7.65
C LYS A 43 -11.93 1.19 6.83
N ILE A 44 -12.52 0.12 6.29
CA ILE A 44 -11.88 -0.75 5.29
C ILE A 44 -12.68 -0.68 4.00
N HIS A 45 -11.98 -0.53 2.88
CA HIS A 45 -12.55 -0.55 1.52
C HIS A 45 -11.82 -1.63 0.72
N ILE A 46 -12.50 -2.73 0.41
CA ILE A 46 -11.94 -3.77 -0.46
C ILE A 46 -12.21 -3.37 -1.91
N CYS A 47 -11.15 -3.17 -2.69
CA CYS A 47 -11.30 -2.61 -4.03
C CYS A 47 -11.82 -3.65 -5.03
N ASP A 48 -12.80 -3.27 -5.84
CA ASP A 48 -13.38 -4.12 -6.87
C ASP A 48 -12.86 -3.81 -8.29
N GLY A 49 -12.24 -2.64 -8.50
CA GLY A 49 -11.66 -2.21 -9.76
C GLY A 49 -12.67 -1.65 -10.77
N SER A 50 -13.94 -1.57 -10.41
CA SER A 50 -15.03 -1.11 -11.28
C SER A 50 -14.89 0.36 -11.66
N ASP A 51 -15.55 0.76 -12.76
CA ASP A 51 -15.64 2.17 -13.13
C ASP A 51 -16.43 2.98 -12.09
N ALA A 52 -17.43 2.37 -11.43
CA ALA A 52 -18.22 3.02 -10.39
C ALA A 52 -17.36 3.37 -9.18
N GLU A 53 -16.55 2.42 -8.69
CA GLU A 53 -15.59 2.64 -7.62
C GLU A 53 -14.58 3.73 -8.00
N ASN A 54 -14.01 3.66 -9.21
CA ASN A 54 -13.05 4.65 -9.67
C ASN A 54 -13.66 6.06 -9.72
N ASN A 55 -14.90 6.20 -10.20
CA ASN A 55 -15.59 7.49 -10.22
C ASN A 55 -15.82 8.06 -8.81
N GLU A 56 -16.17 7.22 -7.84
CA GLU A 56 -16.32 7.63 -6.45
C GLU A 56 -14.98 8.08 -5.82
N LEU A 57 -13.90 7.35 -6.10
CA LEU A 57 -12.54 7.69 -5.64
C LEU A 57 -12.07 9.01 -6.25
N LEU A 58 -12.27 9.24 -7.55
CA LEU A 58 -11.94 10.50 -8.22
C LEU A 58 -12.74 11.66 -7.64
N ALA A 59 -14.05 11.49 -7.45
CA ALA A 59 -14.90 12.51 -6.84
C ALA A 59 -14.49 12.81 -5.39
N THR A 60 -14.07 11.79 -4.63
CA THR A 60 -13.55 11.96 -3.27
C THR A 60 -12.26 12.77 -3.25
N GLN A 61 -11.29 12.41 -4.09
CA GLN A 61 -10.03 13.13 -4.21
C GLN A 61 -10.21 14.58 -4.68
N GLN A 62 -11.16 14.81 -5.59
CA GLN A 62 -11.51 16.16 -6.03
C GLN A 62 -12.09 16.99 -4.86
N ARG A 63 -13.01 16.42 -4.06
CA ARG A 63 -13.54 17.10 -2.86
C ARG A 63 -12.46 17.39 -1.82
N GLN A 64 -11.47 16.52 -1.70
CA GLN A 64 -10.31 16.69 -0.83
C GLN A 64 -9.27 17.69 -1.37
N GLY A 65 -9.41 18.10 -2.64
CA GLY A 65 -8.45 18.98 -3.32
C GLY A 65 -7.16 18.29 -3.76
N THR A 66 -7.07 16.95 -3.63
CA THR A 66 -5.91 16.16 -4.07
C THR A 66 -5.75 16.19 -5.59
N ILE A 67 -6.87 16.15 -6.31
CA ILE A 67 -6.87 16.20 -7.78
C ILE A 67 -7.78 17.30 -8.32
N ILE A 68 -7.45 17.77 -9.52
CA ILE A 68 -8.18 18.79 -10.25
C ILE A 68 -8.58 18.20 -11.61
N PRO A 69 -9.85 18.31 -12.04
CA PRO A 69 -10.24 17.88 -13.38
C PRO A 69 -9.58 18.76 -14.44
N LEU A 70 -9.22 18.15 -15.58
CA LEU A 70 -8.66 18.86 -16.73
C LEU A 70 -9.72 18.97 -17.83
N PRO A 71 -10.57 20.02 -17.83
CA PRO A 71 -11.79 20.10 -18.67
C PRO A 71 -11.51 20.17 -20.18
N LYS A 72 -10.25 20.32 -20.57
CA LYS A 72 -9.81 20.28 -21.97
C LYS A 72 -9.79 18.85 -22.54
N TYR A 73 -9.75 17.84 -21.68
CA TYR A 73 -9.58 16.43 -22.05
C TYR A 73 -10.67 15.56 -21.44
N ASP A 74 -10.84 14.36 -21.98
CA ASP A 74 -11.80 13.40 -21.45
C ASP A 74 -11.20 12.62 -20.27
N ASN A 75 -11.91 12.58 -19.15
CA ASN A 75 -11.56 11.90 -17.90
C ASN A 75 -10.08 12.05 -17.47
N CYS A 76 -9.52 13.26 -17.61
CA CYS A 76 -8.15 13.55 -17.21
C CYS A 76 -8.09 14.38 -15.91
N TRP A 77 -7.09 14.10 -15.09
CA TRP A 77 -6.93 14.65 -13.75
C TRP A 77 -5.49 15.10 -13.51
N LEU A 78 -5.33 16.14 -12.70
CA LEU A 78 -4.04 16.67 -12.27
C LEU A 78 -3.92 16.57 -10.75
N ALA A 79 -2.88 15.88 -10.27
CA ALA A 79 -2.42 15.98 -8.89
C ALA A 79 -1.21 16.92 -8.80
N ARG A 80 -1.13 17.71 -7.73
CA ARG A 80 0.07 18.49 -7.39
C ARG A 80 0.56 18.04 -6.02
N THR A 81 1.79 17.56 -5.97
CA THR A 81 2.33 16.95 -4.76
C THR A 81 2.95 17.99 -3.84
N ASN A 82 3.18 17.60 -2.58
CA ASN A 82 4.08 18.34 -1.71
C ASN A 82 5.49 18.35 -2.36
N PRO A 83 6.18 19.50 -2.47
CA PRO A 83 7.52 19.58 -3.06
C PRO A 83 8.57 18.67 -2.41
N ALA A 84 8.36 18.26 -1.16
CA ALA A 84 9.21 17.31 -0.45
C ALA A 84 8.93 15.84 -0.83
N ASP A 85 7.89 15.57 -1.63
CA ASP A 85 7.43 14.23 -2.05
C ASP A 85 7.19 14.19 -3.57
N VAL A 86 8.29 14.24 -4.34
CA VAL A 86 8.27 14.44 -5.81
C VAL A 86 9.04 13.37 -6.59
N ALA A 87 9.74 12.47 -5.89
CA ALA A 87 10.64 11.51 -6.52
C ALA A 87 10.89 10.30 -5.61
N ARG A 88 11.51 9.27 -6.18
CA ARG A 88 12.09 8.19 -5.39
C ARG A 88 13.20 8.74 -4.49
N VAL A 89 13.28 8.25 -3.26
CA VAL A 89 14.32 8.65 -2.31
C VAL A 89 15.23 7.46 -2.07
N GLU A 90 16.24 7.29 -2.94
CA GLU A 90 17.13 6.12 -2.92
C GLU A 90 17.81 5.93 -1.56
N SER A 91 18.25 7.00 -0.91
CA SER A 91 18.86 6.96 0.44
C SER A 91 17.92 6.51 1.55
N LYS A 92 16.61 6.42 1.27
CA LYS A 92 15.57 5.93 2.19
C LYS A 92 14.94 4.61 1.72
N THR A 93 15.54 3.97 0.71
CA THR A 93 15.06 2.71 0.12
C THR A 93 16.03 1.57 0.47
N PHE A 94 15.53 0.53 1.13
CA PHE A 94 16.36 -0.56 1.67
C PHE A 94 15.80 -1.94 1.31
N ILE A 95 16.70 -2.91 1.25
CA ILE A 95 16.37 -4.34 1.21
C ILE A 95 16.86 -4.97 2.53
N CYS A 96 15.98 -5.75 3.14
CA CYS A 96 16.21 -6.46 4.39
C CYS A 96 16.52 -7.93 4.13
N THR A 97 17.75 -8.33 4.44
CA THR A 97 18.24 -9.71 4.44
C THR A 97 19.03 -9.99 5.71
N GLU A 98 19.13 -11.25 6.13
CA GLU A 98 19.90 -11.64 7.32
C GLU A 98 21.36 -11.20 7.23
N ARG A 99 21.96 -11.41 6.05
CA ARG A 99 23.34 -11.05 5.77
C ARG A 99 23.41 -9.92 4.75
N ARG A 100 24.32 -8.97 4.97
CA ARG A 100 24.49 -7.80 4.10
C ARG A 100 24.86 -8.19 2.68
N GLU A 101 25.72 -9.19 2.52
CA GLU A 101 26.22 -9.66 1.23
C GLU A 101 25.16 -10.31 0.33
N GLU A 102 24.01 -10.70 0.88
CA GLU A 102 22.86 -11.18 0.09
C GLU A 102 22.10 -10.04 -0.59
N THR A 103 22.30 -8.80 -0.13
CA THR A 103 21.68 -7.59 -0.67
C THR A 103 22.68 -6.77 -1.49
N VAL A 104 23.87 -6.49 -0.94
CA VAL A 104 24.87 -5.62 -1.57
C VAL A 104 26.30 -6.15 -1.40
N PRO A 105 27.18 -5.98 -2.41
CA PRO A 105 28.59 -6.33 -2.27
C PRO A 105 29.29 -5.56 -1.15
N THR A 106 30.40 -6.12 -0.65
CA THR A 106 31.34 -5.39 0.22
C THR A 106 32.24 -4.51 -0.67
N PRO A 107 32.11 -3.17 -0.61
CA PRO A 107 32.97 -2.30 -1.40
C PRO A 107 34.42 -2.36 -0.89
N LYS A 108 35.37 -1.98 -1.74
CA LYS A 108 36.77 -1.80 -1.33
C LYS A 108 36.87 -0.69 -0.28
N ALA A 109 37.89 -0.76 0.57
CA ALA A 109 38.16 0.28 1.56
C ALA A 109 38.23 1.68 0.91
N GLY A 110 37.53 2.66 1.47
CA GLY A 110 37.44 4.02 0.95
C GLY A 110 36.45 4.23 -0.21
N VAL A 111 35.75 3.18 -0.66
CA VAL A 111 34.74 3.28 -1.72
C VAL A 111 33.33 3.21 -1.13
N THR A 112 32.50 4.20 -1.43
CA THR A 112 31.08 4.17 -1.09
C THR A 112 30.33 3.25 -2.06
N GLY A 113 29.59 2.26 -1.54
CA GLY A 113 28.76 1.39 -2.36
C GLY A 113 27.56 2.14 -2.96
N THR A 114 27.24 1.89 -4.23
CA THR A 114 26.16 2.55 -4.98
C THR A 114 25.16 1.55 -5.58
N LEU A 115 25.20 0.28 -5.17
CA LEU A 115 24.40 -0.80 -5.74
C LEU A 115 23.16 -1.15 -4.91
N GLY A 116 22.80 -0.31 -3.94
CA GLY A 116 21.64 -0.48 -3.07
C GLY A 116 21.96 -0.21 -1.60
N ASN A 117 20.93 -0.25 -0.76
CA ASN A 117 21.06 -0.13 0.68
C ASN A 117 20.53 -1.38 1.36
N TRP A 118 21.29 -1.88 2.31
CA TRP A 118 20.90 -3.01 3.15
C TRP A 118 20.46 -2.53 4.53
N MET A 119 19.46 -3.20 5.10
CA MET A 119 19.02 -3.01 6.48
C MET A 119 18.95 -4.38 7.19
N PRO A 120 19.53 -4.55 8.38
CA PRO A 120 19.38 -5.78 9.13
C PRO A 120 17.95 -5.97 9.65
N PRO A 121 17.48 -7.21 9.89
CA PRO A 121 16.11 -7.48 10.35
C PRO A 121 15.69 -6.71 11.60
N GLN A 122 16.60 -6.52 12.56
CA GLN A 122 16.31 -5.80 13.80
C GLN A 122 15.97 -4.31 13.56
N GLU A 123 16.67 -3.64 12.64
CA GLU A 123 16.37 -2.25 12.30
C GLU A 123 15.13 -2.14 11.39
N TYR A 124 14.81 -3.18 10.61
CA TYR A 124 13.54 -3.27 9.86
C TYR A 124 12.33 -3.26 10.80
N GLU A 125 12.31 -4.15 11.81
CA GLU A 125 11.20 -4.22 12.77
C GLU A 125 11.08 -2.93 13.60
N LYS A 126 12.22 -2.34 13.97
CA LYS A 126 12.27 -1.04 14.64
C LYS A 126 11.71 0.08 13.75
N ALA A 127 12.03 0.07 12.45
CA ALA A 127 11.50 1.07 11.54
C ALA A 127 9.97 1.00 11.41
N ILE A 128 9.42 -0.22 11.37
CA ILE A 128 7.97 -0.46 11.33
C ILE A 128 7.30 0.01 12.62
N SER A 129 7.80 -0.44 13.78
CA SER A 129 7.22 -0.10 15.10
C SER A 129 7.23 1.40 15.42
N GLN A 130 8.16 2.17 14.85
CA GLN A 130 8.22 3.62 15.04
C GLN A 130 7.25 4.42 14.14
N ARG A 131 6.67 3.78 13.12
CA ARG A 131 5.97 4.47 12.02
C ARG A 131 4.52 4.06 11.87
N PHE A 132 4.26 2.76 11.82
CA PHE A 132 2.96 2.21 11.45
C PHE A 132 1.91 2.19 12.56
N PRO A 133 2.25 2.05 13.86
CA PRO A 133 1.23 2.05 14.92
C PRO A 133 0.31 3.28 14.86
N GLY A 134 -0.96 3.06 14.51
CA GLY A 134 -1.97 4.11 14.41
C GLY A 134 -1.81 5.10 13.25
N CYS A 135 -0.98 4.80 12.24
CA CYS A 135 -0.71 5.73 11.14
C CYS A 135 -1.93 6.05 10.26
N MET A 136 -2.95 5.18 10.25
CA MET A 136 -4.17 5.32 9.46
C MET A 136 -5.39 5.78 10.26
N LYS A 137 -5.22 6.20 11.53
CA LYS A 137 -6.33 6.71 12.35
C LYS A 137 -7.14 7.78 11.62
N GLY A 138 -8.46 7.65 11.61
CA GLY A 138 -9.35 8.57 10.92
C GLY A 138 -9.38 8.41 9.39
N ARG A 139 -8.63 7.46 8.82
CA ARG A 139 -8.56 7.20 7.37
C ARG A 139 -9.26 5.91 6.99
N THR A 140 -9.47 5.76 5.70
CA THR A 140 -9.88 4.49 5.08
C THR A 140 -8.64 3.71 4.69
N MET A 141 -8.59 2.44 5.07
CA MET A 141 -7.64 1.46 4.57
C MET A 141 -8.23 0.79 3.32
N TYR A 142 -7.60 0.99 2.19
CA TYR A 142 -7.94 0.36 0.92
C TYR A 142 -7.17 -0.95 0.77
N VAL A 143 -7.86 -2.01 0.39
CA VAL A 143 -7.28 -3.31 0.05
C VAL A 143 -7.33 -3.46 -1.46
N VAL A 144 -6.17 -3.45 -2.10
CA VAL A 144 -5.99 -3.37 -3.55
C VAL A 144 -5.42 -4.70 -4.05
N PRO A 145 -6.24 -5.68 -4.49
CA PRO A 145 -5.75 -6.89 -5.14
C PRO A 145 -5.27 -6.57 -6.55
N PHE A 146 -4.03 -6.91 -6.90
CA PHE A 146 -3.49 -6.62 -8.22
C PHE A 146 -2.64 -7.75 -8.82
N SER A 147 -2.65 -7.83 -10.15
CA SER A 147 -1.85 -8.78 -10.93
C SER A 147 -0.81 -8.04 -11.77
N MET A 148 0.44 -8.45 -11.60
CA MET A 148 1.58 -8.08 -12.43
C MET A 148 1.67 -9.04 -13.61
N GLY A 149 1.09 -8.61 -14.73
CA GLY A 149 0.90 -9.42 -15.93
C GLY A 149 -0.59 -9.68 -16.23
N PRO A 150 -0.91 -10.36 -17.34
CA PRO A 150 -2.29 -10.78 -17.61
C PRO A 150 -2.78 -11.74 -16.50
N VAL A 151 -4.00 -11.52 -16.02
CA VAL A 151 -4.62 -12.36 -14.99
C VAL A 151 -4.69 -13.82 -15.48
N GLY A 152 -4.26 -14.75 -14.64
CA GLY A 152 -4.21 -16.19 -14.98
C GLY A 152 -3.00 -16.61 -15.82
N SER A 153 -2.12 -15.69 -16.22
CA SER A 153 -0.88 -16.05 -16.92
C SER A 153 0.06 -16.83 -15.99
N PRO A 154 0.74 -17.90 -16.46
CA PRO A 154 1.71 -18.65 -15.65
C PRO A 154 2.94 -17.82 -15.25
N LEU A 155 3.17 -16.68 -15.92
CA LEU A 155 4.24 -15.74 -15.59
C LEU A 155 3.77 -14.59 -14.69
N SER A 156 2.46 -14.47 -14.46
CA SER A 156 1.93 -13.40 -13.61
C SER A 156 2.26 -13.64 -12.14
N LYS A 157 2.33 -12.54 -11.39
CA LYS A 157 2.43 -12.54 -9.93
C LYS A 157 1.33 -11.68 -9.36
N ILE A 158 0.74 -12.12 -8.26
CA ILE A 158 -0.32 -11.38 -7.58
C ILE A 158 0.25 -10.74 -6.31
N GLY A 159 -0.17 -9.51 -6.06
CA GLY A 159 0.07 -8.80 -4.81
C GLY A 159 -1.25 -8.29 -4.22
N VAL A 160 -1.20 -7.99 -2.94
CA VAL A 160 -2.26 -7.24 -2.25
C VAL A 160 -1.60 -6.03 -1.62
N GLU A 161 -1.96 -4.84 -2.10
CA GLU A 161 -1.53 -3.59 -1.51
C GLU A 161 -2.57 -3.04 -0.53
N ILE A 162 -2.12 -2.71 0.67
CA ILE A 162 -2.88 -1.98 1.66
C ILE A 162 -2.38 -0.55 1.66
N THR A 163 -3.29 0.42 1.46
CA THR A 163 -2.94 1.84 1.42
C THR A 163 -4.01 2.70 2.09
N ASP A 164 -3.63 3.86 2.62
CA ASP A 164 -4.55 4.91 3.07
C ASP A 164 -4.74 6.05 2.05
N SER A 165 -4.23 5.88 0.83
CA SER A 165 -4.23 6.89 -0.23
C SER A 165 -5.18 6.52 -1.38
N PRO A 166 -6.29 7.26 -1.59
CA PRO A 166 -7.14 7.04 -2.76
C PRO A 166 -6.43 7.37 -4.09
N TYR A 167 -5.39 8.22 -4.06
CA TYR A 167 -4.53 8.49 -5.22
C TYR A 167 -3.77 7.23 -5.66
N VAL A 168 -3.26 6.46 -4.70
CA VAL A 168 -2.61 5.18 -4.98
C VAL A 168 -3.59 4.20 -5.59
N VAL A 169 -4.80 4.05 -5.04
CA VAL A 169 -5.81 3.14 -5.60
C VAL A 169 -6.15 3.47 -7.06
N ALA A 170 -6.43 4.75 -7.36
CA ALA A 170 -6.74 5.19 -8.72
C ALA A 170 -5.56 4.97 -9.69
N SER A 171 -4.33 5.17 -9.23
CA SER A 171 -3.11 4.96 -10.02
C SER A 171 -2.82 3.47 -10.25
N MET A 172 -2.95 2.63 -9.21
CA MET A 172 -2.78 1.19 -9.29
C MET A 172 -3.79 0.56 -10.25
N ARG A 173 -5.02 1.09 -10.32
CA ARG A 173 -6.03 0.69 -11.32
C ARG A 173 -5.55 0.86 -12.77
N ILE A 174 -4.77 1.91 -13.04
CA ILE A 174 -4.23 2.19 -14.38
C ILE A 174 -3.00 1.31 -14.64
N MET A 175 -2.10 1.23 -13.66
CA MET A 175 -0.76 0.65 -13.84
C MET A 175 -0.74 -0.88 -13.75
N THR A 176 -1.76 -1.47 -13.12
CA THR A 176 -1.86 -2.92 -12.89
C THR A 176 -3.22 -3.44 -13.37
N ARG A 177 -3.42 -4.76 -13.36
CA ARG A 177 -4.77 -5.33 -13.42
C ARG A 177 -5.24 -5.42 -11.98
N MET A 178 -6.24 -4.65 -11.59
CA MET A 178 -6.69 -4.52 -10.21
C MET A 178 -8.17 -4.89 -10.07
N GLY A 179 -8.55 -5.51 -8.94
CA GLY A 179 -9.95 -5.66 -8.55
C GLY A 179 -10.41 -7.10 -8.36
N SER A 180 -11.74 -7.31 -8.43
CA SER A 180 -12.37 -8.59 -8.04
C SER A 180 -11.86 -9.78 -8.85
N ASN A 181 -11.61 -9.61 -10.15
CA ASN A 181 -11.09 -10.70 -11.00
C ASN A 181 -9.72 -11.21 -10.53
N VAL A 182 -8.91 -10.37 -9.88
CA VAL A 182 -7.63 -10.77 -9.28
C VAL A 182 -7.87 -11.43 -7.93
N MET A 183 -8.77 -10.87 -7.12
CA MET A 183 -9.14 -11.47 -5.83
C MET A 183 -9.66 -12.90 -5.99
N GLU A 184 -10.40 -13.19 -7.07
CA GLU A 184 -10.89 -14.53 -7.40
C GLU A 184 -9.80 -15.53 -7.77
N GLN A 185 -8.60 -15.07 -8.14
CA GLN A 185 -7.44 -15.94 -8.37
C GLN A 185 -6.70 -16.30 -7.08
N LEU A 186 -6.95 -15.59 -5.97
CA LEU A 186 -6.33 -15.84 -4.68
C LEU A 186 -7.15 -16.85 -3.89
N TYR A 187 -6.86 -18.13 -4.10
CA TYR A 187 -7.48 -19.23 -3.37
C TYR A 187 -6.79 -19.50 -2.03
N ASP A 188 -7.38 -20.40 -1.24
CA ASP A 188 -6.82 -20.83 0.04
C ASP A 188 -5.45 -21.51 -0.16
N GLY A 189 -4.40 -20.88 0.36
CA GLY A 189 -3.02 -21.39 0.32
C GLY A 189 -2.11 -20.64 -0.64
N ASP A 190 -2.64 -19.81 -1.55
CA ASP A 190 -1.83 -19.09 -2.52
C ASP A 190 -0.88 -18.09 -1.86
N GLU A 191 0.32 -17.97 -2.44
CA GLU A 191 1.31 -16.97 -2.08
C GLU A 191 1.06 -15.70 -2.89
N PHE A 192 1.11 -14.55 -2.21
CA PHE A 192 1.02 -13.24 -2.84
C PHE A 192 2.03 -12.30 -2.19
N VAL A 193 2.43 -11.26 -2.91
CA VAL A 193 3.30 -10.22 -2.35
C VAL A 193 2.47 -9.31 -1.44
N ARG A 194 2.84 -9.28 -0.15
CA ARG A 194 2.21 -8.42 0.86
C ARG A 194 2.80 -7.02 0.74
N CYS A 195 1.97 -6.05 0.33
CA CYS A 195 2.42 -4.66 0.16
C CYS A 195 1.67 -3.79 1.18
N LEU A 196 2.39 -3.14 2.10
CA LEU A 196 1.81 -2.25 3.10
C LEU A 196 2.33 -0.83 2.88
N HIS A 197 1.43 0.10 2.62
CA HIS A 197 1.74 1.49 2.36
C HIS A 197 0.92 2.41 3.28
N SER A 198 1.54 3.47 3.81
CA SER A 198 0.83 4.61 4.41
C SER A 198 1.53 5.92 4.06
N VAL A 199 0.75 6.97 3.81
CA VAL A 199 1.26 8.34 3.67
C VAL A 199 1.85 8.91 4.98
N GLY A 200 1.68 8.21 6.10
CA GLY A 200 2.34 8.49 7.38
C GLY A 200 1.74 9.62 8.19
N THR A 201 0.53 10.06 7.84
CA THR A 201 -0.14 11.19 8.49
C THR A 201 -1.55 10.77 8.89
N PRO A 202 -1.88 10.52 10.17
CA PRO A 202 -3.27 10.23 10.55
C PRO A 202 -4.20 11.40 10.20
N ALA A 203 -5.51 11.19 10.13
CA ALA A 203 -6.45 12.25 9.69
C ALA A 203 -6.44 13.50 10.59
N SER A 204 -6.11 13.34 11.88
CA SER A 204 -5.92 14.44 12.83
C SER A 204 -4.49 15.02 12.82
N GLY A 205 -3.60 14.50 11.98
CA GLY A 205 -2.22 14.97 11.86
C GLY A 205 -2.16 16.33 11.19
N VAL A 206 -1.21 17.17 11.62
CA VAL A 206 -0.91 18.44 10.98
C VAL A 206 0.05 18.19 9.81
N VAL A 207 -0.33 18.63 8.62
CA VAL A 207 0.47 18.49 7.39
C VAL A 207 0.53 19.83 6.67
N ASP A 208 1.70 20.16 6.11
CA ASP A 208 1.92 21.44 5.44
C ASP A 208 1.03 21.62 4.20
N MET A 209 0.78 20.54 3.46
CA MET A 209 -0.02 20.53 2.25
C MET A 209 -1.14 19.48 2.37
N PRO A 210 -2.32 19.83 2.91
CA PRO A 210 -3.41 18.88 3.13
C PRO A 210 -3.91 18.16 1.87
N SER A 211 -3.79 18.78 0.70
CA SER A 211 -4.13 18.16 -0.59
C SER A 211 -3.19 17.00 -0.96
N TRP A 212 -1.98 16.95 -0.39
CA TRP A 212 -0.99 15.90 -0.61
C TRP A 212 -0.36 15.47 0.74
N PRO A 213 -1.05 14.60 1.50
CA PRO A 213 -0.51 14.10 2.76
C PRO A 213 0.77 13.28 2.52
N CYS A 214 1.81 13.60 3.27
CA CYS A 214 3.09 12.87 3.27
C CYS A 214 3.85 13.15 4.58
N ASP A 215 4.81 12.31 4.90
CA ASP A 215 5.78 12.46 5.99
C ASP A 215 7.21 12.36 5.44
N PRO A 216 7.73 13.46 4.86
CA PRO A 216 9.04 13.45 4.21
C PRO A 216 10.18 13.10 5.18
N GLU A 217 10.08 13.50 6.44
CA GLU A 217 11.11 13.27 7.45
C GLU A 217 11.26 11.78 7.75
N ARG A 218 10.13 11.10 8.03
CA ARG A 218 10.11 9.68 8.40
C ARG A 218 9.94 8.74 7.22
N THR A 219 9.91 9.23 5.98
CA THR A 219 9.79 8.40 4.78
C THR A 219 10.76 7.21 4.80
N ILE A 220 10.27 6.02 4.46
CA ILE A 220 11.12 4.83 4.30
C ILE A 220 10.44 3.82 3.39
N ILE A 221 11.21 3.19 2.50
CA ILE A 221 10.74 2.15 1.59
C ILE A 221 11.58 0.90 1.84
N LEU A 222 10.93 -0.19 2.21
CA LEU A 222 11.56 -1.41 2.70
C LEU A 222 11.07 -2.62 1.91
N HIS A 223 11.99 -3.51 1.58
CA HIS A 223 11.68 -4.77 0.91
C HIS A 223 12.25 -5.91 1.74
N LYS A 224 11.44 -6.93 2.04
CA LYS A 224 11.85 -8.12 2.80
C LYS A 224 11.54 -9.38 1.98
N PRO A 225 12.43 -9.76 1.04
CA PRO A 225 12.19 -10.86 0.09
C PRO A 225 11.88 -12.19 0.76
N ALA A 226 12.51 -12.48 1.91
CA ALA A 226 12.29 -13.70 2.67
C ALA A 226 10.81 -13.91 3.10
N LEU A 227 10.02 -12.83 3.17
CA LEU A 227 8.61 -12.85 3.58
C LEU A 227 7.65 -12.37 2.47
N ASN A 228 8.13 -12.25 1.22
CA ASN A 228 7.39 -11.66 0.10
C ASN A 228 6.70 -10.34 0.48
N GLU A 229 7.43 -9.46 1.18
CA GLU A 229 6.85 -8.27 1.81
C GLU A 229 7.52 -6.99 1.31
N ILE A 230 6.69 -5.99 1.02
CA ILE A 230 7.09 -4.62 0.72
C ILE A 230 6.36 -3.71 1.72
N VAL A 231 7.10 -2.83 2.38
CA VAL A 231 6.57 -1.87 3.35
C VAL A 231 7.05 -0.48 2.98
N SER A 232 6.12 0.45 2.78
CA SER A 232 6.41 1.83 2.42
C SER A 232 5.68 2.82 3.31
N TYR A 233 6.38 3.84 3.78
CA TYR A 233 5.85 4.84 4.69
C TYR A 233 6.24 6.25 4.26
N GLY A 234 5.31 7.19 4.40
CA GLY A 234 5.58 8.63 4.39
C GLY A 234 5.61 9.29 3.01
N SER A 235 5.57 8.53 1.92
CA SER A 235 5.56 9.07 0.55
C SER A 235 4.34 8.58 -0.21
N GLY A 236 3.57 9.49 -0.81
CA GLY A 236 2.45 9.17 -1.70
C GLY A 236 2.84 9.17 -3.18
N TYR A 237 4.13 9.33 -3.48
CA TYR A 237 4.63 9.54 -4.84
C TYR A 237 5.04 8.24 -5.53
N GLY A 238 4.38 7.95 -6.66
CA GLY A 238 4.88 7.09 -7.73
C GLY A 238 5.55 5.80 -7.25
N GLY A 239 6.83 5.61 -7.58
CA GLY A 239 7.57 4.39 -7.24
C GLY A 239 7.80 4.12 -5.75
N ASN A 240 7.43 5.04 -4.85
CA ASN A 240 7.44 4.79 -3.41
C ASN A 240 6.07 4.27 -2.92
N SER A 241 5.00 4.46 -3.68
CA SER A 241 3.62 4.23 -3.22
C SER A 241 2.77 3.36 -4.16
N LEU A 242 3.25 3.07 -5.37
CA LEU A 242 2.64 2.14 -6.32
C LEU A 242 3.49 0.87 -6.31
N LEU A 243 3.21 0.00 -5.33
CA LEU A 243 4.12 -1.08 -4.90
C LEU A 243 4.08 -2.33 -5.80
#